data_AF-X1URL5-F1
#
_entry.id   AF-X1URL5-F1
#
_cell.length_a   1.000
_cell.length_b   1.000
_cell.length_c   1.000
_cell.angle_alpha   90.00
_cell.angle_beta   90.00
_cell.angle_gamma   90.00
#
_symmetry.space_group_name_H-M   'P 1'
#
loop_
_entity.id
_entity.type
_entity.pdbx_description
1 polymer ?
#
loop_
_entity_poly.entity_id
_entity_poly.type
_entity_poly.pdbx_seq_one_letter_code
_entity_poly.pdbx_strand_id
1 'polypeptide(L)' 'MESILQVAFDFVNLKRALKVAEAAVAGGADWLEAGTPLIKSEGLDIVRELRGRFPDYTIVADMKIMDT' A
#
# COMPACT_ATOMS: atom_id res chain seq x y z
N MET A 1 23.85 -7.31 -0.31
CA MET A 1 22.49 -7.01 -0.79
C MET A 1 21.88 -6.09 0.27
N GLU A 2 21.45 -4.90 -0.11
CA GLU A 2 20.74 -4.01 0.81
C GLU A 2 19.35 -4.59 1.10
N SER A 3 18.88 -4.44 2.32
CA SER A 3 17.56 -4.92 2.76
C SER A 3 16.48 -3.95 2.28
N ILE A 4 15.36 -4.50 1.79
CA ILE A 4 14.18 -3.73 1.38
C ILE A 4 13.12 -3.83 2.49
N LEU A 5 12.59 -2.69 2.94
CA LEU A 5 11.46 -2.59 3.85
C LEU A 5 10.16 -2.38 3.07
N GLN A 6 9.31 -3.40 3.05
CA GLN A 6 7.96 -3.35 2.50
C GLN A 6 6.93 -3.21 3.62
N VAL A 7 6.01 -2.25 3.49
CA VAL A 7 4.94 -2.01 4.48
C VAL A 7 3.58 -2.27 3.86
N ALA A 8 2.85 -3.22 4.44
CA ALA A 8 1.49 -3.57 4.04
C ALA A 8 0.44 -2.73 4.79
N PHE A 9 -0.49 -2.16 4.04
CA PHE A 9 -1.59 -1.36 4.57
C PHE A 9 -2.87 -2.18 4.69
N ASP A 10 -2.93 -3.04 5.71
CA ASP A 10 -4.09 -3.88 6.02
C ASP A 10 -5.20 -3.10 6.76
N PHE A 11 -5.82 -2.17 6.03
CA PHE A 11 -6.96 -1.39 6.51
C PHE A 11 -8.22 -1.76 5.72
N VAL A 12 -9.38 -1.32 6.20
CA VAL A 12 -10.64 -1.34 5.44
C VAL A 12 -11.13 0.07 5.08
N ASN A 13 -10.28 1.08 5.34
CA ASN A 13 -10.62 2.48 5.14
C ASN A 13 -9.45 3.20 4.48
N LEU A 14 -9.70 3.73 3.29
CA LEU A 14 -8.72 4.43 2.47
C LEU A 14 -8.01 5.58 3.21
N LYS A 15 -8.78 6.46 3.86
CA LYS A 15 -8.20 7.66 4.52
C LYS A 15 -7.20 7.30 5.62
N ARG A 16 -7.49 6.26 6.40
CA ARG A 16 -6.58 5.77 7.44
C ARG A 16 -5.32 5.15 6.83
N ALA A 17 -5.48 4.36 5.77
CA ALA A 17 -4.35 3.76 5.07
C ALA A 17 -3.39 4.82 4.52
N LEU A 18 -3.92 5.87 3.89
CA LEU A 18 -3.10 6.94 3.30
C LEU A 18 -2.32 7.72 4.37
N LYS A 19 -2.94 8.00 5.53
CA LYS A 19 -2.24 8.64 6.66
C LYS A 19 -1.06 7.78 7.16
N VAL A 20 -1.23 6.46 7.18
CA VAL A 20 -0.18 5.53 7.60
C VAL A 20 0.88 5.37 6.50
N ALA A 21 0.50 5.44 5.23
CA ALA A 21 1.44 5.44 4.11
C ALA A 21 2.38 6.64 4.16
N GLU A 22 1.88 7.84 4.47
CA GLU A 22 2.71 9.03 4.69
C GLU A 22 3.71 8.83 5.83
N ALA A 23 3.29 8.23 6.94
CA ALA A 23 4.17 7.91 8.06
C ALA A 23 5.20 6.83 7.73
N ALA A 24 4.81 5.80 6.97
CA ALA A 24 5.70 4.73 6.53
C ALA A 24 6.80 5.26 5.60
N VAL A 25 6.43 6.12 4.65
CA VAL A 25 7.37 6.81 3.76
C VAL A 25 8.33 7.70 4.57
N ALA A 26 7.81 8.50 5.50
CA ALA A 26 8.66 9.31 6.39
C ALA A 26 9.58 8.44 7.29
N GLY A 27 9.16 7.22 7.60
CA GLY A 27 9.91 6.24 8.38
C GLY A 27 10.92 5.42 7.57
N GLY A 28 11.05 5.65 6.26
CA GLY A 28 12.01 4.97 5.40
C GLY A 28 11.54 3.65 4.80
N ALA A 29 10.23 3.44 4.65
CA ALA A 29 9.73 2.32 3.85
C ALA A 29 10.19 2.45 2.40
N ASP A 30 10.63 1.36 1.79
CA ASP A 30 11.01 1.33 0.38
C ASP A 30 9.79 1.04 -0.50
N TRP A 31 8.95 0.09 -0.08
CA TRP A 31 7.81 -0.41 -0.86
C TRP A 31 6.51 -0.24 -0.09
N LEU A 32 5.46 0.13 -0.82
CA LEU A 32 4.14 0.42 -0.32
C LEU A 32 3.16 -0.62 -0.83
N GLU A 33 2.62 -1.46 0.05
CA GLU A 33 1.69 -2.52 -0.33
C GLU A 33 0.26 -2.16 0.05
N ALA A 34 -0.62 -2.13 -0.95
CA ALA A 34 -2.06 -2.14 -0.74
C ALA A 34 -2.48 -3.55 -0.32
N GLY A 35 -2.78 -3.73 0.97
CA GLY A 35 -3.10 -5.03 1.54
C GLY A 35 -4.45 -5.57 1.08
N THR A 36 -4.62 -6.90 1.19
CA THR A 36 -5.85 -7.61 0.81
C THR A 36 -7.15 -6.96 1.34
N PRO A 37 -7.32 -6.66 2.65
CA PRO A 37 -8.58 -6.12 3.15
C PRO A 37 -8.90 -4.75 2.54
N LEU A 38 -7.87 -3.97 2.22
CA LEU A 38 -8.01 -2.62 1.68
C LEU A 38 -8.40 -2.66 0.21
N ILE A 39 -7.78 -3.56 -0.56
CA ILE A 39 -8.17 -3.83 -1.95
C ILE A 39 -9.60 -4.39 -2.00
N LYS A 40 -9.98 -5.27 -1.08
CA LYS A 40 -11.35 -5.81 -1.03
C LYS A 40 -12.39 -4.74 -0.65
N SER A 41 -12.03 -3.75 0.17
CA SER A 41 -12.98 -2.69 0.58
C SER A 41 -13.06 -1.51 -0.40
N GLU A 42 -11.92 -1.09 -0.97
CA GLU A 42 -11.81 0.15 -1.77
C GLU A 42 -11.49 -0.14 -3.25
N GLY A 43 -11.34 -1.41 -3.63
CA GLY A 43 -10.95 -1.80 -4.99
C GLY A 43 -9.55 -1.29 -5.35
N LEU A 44 -9.38 -0.88 -6.61
CA LEU A 44 -8.10 -0.37 -7.12
C LEU A 44 -7.87 1.12 -6.81
N ASP A 45 -8.79 1.79 -6.14
CA ASP A 45 -8.65 3.22 -5.84
C ASP A 45 -7.50 3.48 -4.87
N ILE A 46 -7.22 2.56 -3.94
CA ILE A 46 -6.01 2.64 -3.11
C ILE A 46 -4.73 2.65 -3.95
N VAL A 47 -4.65 1.84 -5.00
CA VAL A 47 -3.46 1.79 -5.87
C VAL A 47 -3.28 3.11 -6.62
N ARG A 48 -4.38 3.71 -7.08
CA ARG A 48 -4.37 5.02 -7.74
C ARG A 48 -3.93 6.13 -6.79
N GLU A 49 -4.48 6.16 -5.58
CA GLU A 49 -4.12 7.15 -4.55
C GLU A 49 -2.65 7.03 -4.13
N LEU A 50 -2.16 5.81 -3.89
CA LEU A 50 -0.76 5.57 -3.57
C LEU A 50 0.14 6.03 -4.73
N ARG A 51 -0.20 5.74 -5.99
CA ARG A 51 0.59 6.18 -7.16
C ARG A 51 0.58 7.69 -7.33
N GLY A 52 -0.55 8.34 -7.08
CA GLY A 52 -0.67 9.80 -7.16
C GLY A 52 0.15 10.53 -6.09
N ARG A 53 0.23 9.96 -4.88
CA ARG A 53 0.96 10.57 -3.75
C ARG A 53 2.45 10.21 -3.71
N PHE A 54 2.78 8.99 -4.12
CA PHE A 54 4.12 8.43 -4.03
C PHE A 54 4.58 7.93 -5.41
N PRO A 55 4.76 8.83 -6.38
CA PRO A 55 5.01 8.47 -7.78
C PRO A 55 6.33 7.71 -7.99
N ASP A 56 7.30 7.89 -7.09
CA ASP A 56 8.63 7.28 -7.19
C ASP A 56 8.77 5.99 -6.36
N TYR A 57 7.72 5.59 -5.63
CA TYR A 57 7.72 4.38 -4.81
C TYR A 57 7.24 3.16 -5.59
N THR A 58 7.80 2.00 -5.26
CA THR A 58 7.27 0.70 -5.68
C THR A 58 5.95 0.46 -4.96
N ILE A 59 4.89 0.21 -5.72
CA ILE A 59 3.57 -0.09 -5.18
C ILE A 59 3.24 -1.54 -5.48
N VAL A 60 2.92 -2.31 -4.44
CA VAL A 60 2.49 -3.70 -4.52
C VAL A 60 0.98 -3.74 -4.29
N ALA A 61 0.25 -4.44 -5.15
CA ALA A 61 -1.17 -4.70 -4.95
C ALA A 61 -1.35 -6.17 -4.56
N ASP A 62 -1.68 -6.42 -3.29
CA ASP A 62 -1.94 -7.78 -2.78
C ASP A 62 -3.36 -8.24 -3.17
N MET A 63 -3.51 -8.52 -4.46
CA MET A 63 -4.79 -8.89 -5.06
C MET A 63 -5.24 -10.31 -4.71
N LYS A 64 -4.36 -11.14 -4.15
CA LYS A 64 -4.62 -12.55 -3.83
C LYS A 64 -5.39 -13.28 -4.94
N ILE A 65 -4.92 -13.14 -6.18
CA ILE A 65 -5.65 -13.57 -7.39
C ILE A 65 -5.99 -15.08 -7.40
N MET A 66 -5.27 -15.87 -6.59
CA MET A 66 -5.44 -17.32 -6.45
C MET A 66 -6.00 -17.75 -5.09
N ASP A 67 -6.45 -16.83 -4.23
CA ASP A 67 -7.16 -17.22 -2.99
C ASP A 67 -8.61 -17.62 -3.29
N THR A 68 -9.09 -18.63 -2.56
CA THR A 68 -10.50 -19.11 -2.59
C THR A 68 -11.40 -18.31 -1.65
#